data_AF-A0A498NK88-F1
#
_entry.id   AF-A0A498NK88-F1
#
_cell.length_a   1.000
_cell.length_b   1.000
_cell.length_c   1.000
_cell.angle_alpha   90.00
_cell.angle_beta   90.00
_cell.angle_gamma   90.00
#
_symmetry.space_group_name_H-M   'P 1'
#
loop_
_entity.id
_entity.type
_entity.pdbx_description
1 polymer ?
#
loop_
_entity_poly.entity_id
_entity_poly.type
_entity_poly.pdbx_seq_one_letter_code
_entity_poly.pdbx_strand_id
1 'polypeptide(L)'
;MGKLCFSGLEVTLVLLFASVSLLAVEARTVRAECPVIPQAERVDCFPEPNASQEKCLERGCCWETSSEANVPWCFFSTSHGYSVVSQSTPDSTPSRANDRQGLMENVCFAVDIEARLTRMDAPTLFGGDIQELNFYAEMQTENRLRLKITDANQARFEVPHEHVQSLTDTPSGPLKYRLELTQNPFGLKVWRTSPERLLFDTTIGPLVFADQYLQLSAKLPSHNIYGLGEHVHQTFRHDTNWKTWPIFTRDAFPNGGTHNLYGHYPYFTCLEDESGQSFGVFLMNSNAMEVTIQPAPAITYRTIGGVLDFYILLGDTPEAVVDEFTKLIGRPFMPPYWSLGFQLSRWDYGSLAEVKKVVERNRQAGLPYVSARNKSRLLALVYKT
;
A
#
# COMPACT_ATOMS: atom_id res chain seq x y z
N MET A 1 -9.24 13.45 65.61
CA MET A 1 -8.57 12.38 64.85
C MET A 1 -9.06 11.03 65.35
N GLY A 2 -10.11 10.48 64.73
CA GLY A 2 -10.65 9.17 65.11
C GLY A 2 -9.81 8.05 64.50
N LYS A 3 -9.27 7.16 65.34
CA LYS A 3 -8.58 5.95 64.90
C LYS A 3 -9.63 4.94 64.45
N LEU A 4 -9.72 4.69 63.14
CA LEU A 4 -10.47 3.56 62.60
C LEU A 4 -9.75 2.27 62.99
N CYS A 5 -10.39 1.46 63.83
CA CYS A 5 -9.96 0.09 64.13
C CYS A 5 -10.57 -0.84 63.06
N PHE A 6 -9.75 -1.27 62.11
CA PHE A 6 -10.12 -2.33 61.17
C PHE A 6 -10.27 -3.66 61.90
N SER A 7 -11.32 -4.43 61.59
CA SER A 7 -11.49 -5.78 62.15
C SER A 7 -10.47 -6.75 61.52
N GLY A 8 -10.10 -7.82 62.24
CA GLY A 8 -9.14 -8.81 61.73
C GLY A 8 -9.53 -9.41 60.38
N LEU A 9 -10.84 -9.46 60.06
CA LEU A 9 -11.35 -9.92 58.78
C LEU A 9 -11.06 -8.93 57.63
N GLU A 10 -11.13 -7.62 57.88
CA GLU A 10 -10.85 -6.57 56.87
C GLU A 10 -9.38 -6.52 56.51
N VAL A 11 -8.48 -6.67 57.49
CA VAL A 11 -7.03 -6.76 57.24
C VAL A 11 -6.71 -8.00 56.41
N THR A 12 -7.39 -9.12 56.69
CA THR A 12 -7.19 -10.37 55.94
C THR A 12 -7.70 -10.26 54.50
N LEU A 13 -8.85 -9.60 54.27
CA LEU A 13 -9.41 -9.36 52.94
C LEU A 13 -8.57 -8.39 52.11
N VAL A 14 -8.01 -7.34 52.72
CA VAL A 14 -7.10 -6.40 52.04
C VAL A 14 -5.78 -7.08 51.68
N LEU A 15 -5.24 -7.93 52.55
CA LEU A 15 -4.04 -8.72 52.25
C LEU A 15 -4.31 -9.79 51.18
N LEU A 16 -5.49 -10.43 51.18
CA LEU A 16 -5.90 -11.36 50.14
C LEU A 16 -6.10 -10.67 48.80
N PHE A 17 -6.74 -9.50 48.76
CA PHE A 17 -6.85 -8.69 47.55
C PHE A 17 -5.48 -8.23 47.07
N ALA A 18 -4.61 -7.74 47.96
CA ALA A 18 -3.24 -7.35 47.60
C ALA A 18 -2.42 -8.55 47.09
N SER A 19 -2.57 -9.76 47.66
CA SER A 19 -1.89 -10.97 47.20
C SER A 19 -2.47 -11.51 45.89
N VAL A 20 -3.78 -11.41 45.68
CA VAL A 20 -4.45 -11.80 44.42
C VAL A 20 -4.12 -10.78 43.32
N SER A 21 -3.97 -9.50 43.66
CA SER A 21 -3.47 -8.47 42.75
C SER A 21 -1.98 -8.61 42.44
N LEU A 22 -1.15 -9.12 43.38
CA LEU A 22 0.26 -9.44 43.13
C LEU A 22 0.43 -10.70 42.27
N LEU A 23 -0.53 -11.63 42.30
CA LEU A 23 -0.50 -12.87 41.51
C LEU A 23 -1.10 -12.71 40.09
N ALA A 24 -1.57 -11.51 39.72
CA ALA A 24 -2.25 -11.26 38.47
C ALA A 24 -1.60 -10.14 37.62
N VAL A 25 -0.28 -10.03 37.60
CA VAL A 25 0.47 -9.44 36.47
C VAL A 25 1.84 -10.14 36.40
N GLU A 26 1.87 -11.44 36.11
CA GLU A 26 3.01 -11.96 35.36
C GLU A 26 2.84 -11.38 33.95
N ALA A 27 3.44 -10.21 33.72
CA ALA A 27 3.70 -9.75 32.37
C ALA A 27 4.54 -10.85 31.72
N ARG A 28 3.89 -11.71 30.92
CA ARG A 28 4.60 -12.58 29.99
C ARG A 28 5.36 -11.64 29.07
N THR A 29 6.62 -11.38 29.38
CA THR A 29 7.56 -10.82 28.43
C THR A 29 7.69 -11.83 27.31
N VAL A 30 6.88 -11.66 26.26
CA VAL A 30 7.10 -12.32 24.98
C VAL A 30 8.50 -11.90 24.56
N ARG A 31 9.48 -12.79 24.72
CA ARG A 31 10.85 -12.52 24.28
C ARG A 31 10.83 -12.45 22.77
N ALA A 32 11.09 -11.27 22.22
CA ALA A 32 11.29 -11.06 20.81
C ALA A 32 12.40 -12.00 20.31
N GLU A 33 12.07 -12.91 19.40
CA GLU A 33 13.07 -13.71 18.70
C GLU A 33 13.60 -12.87 17.54
N CYS A 34 14.87 -12.47 17.65
CA CYS A 34 15.48 -11.54 16.71
C CYS A 34 16.16 -12.27 15.56
N PRO A 35 15.69 -12.08 14.31
CA PRO A 35 16.26 -12.75 13.17
C PRO A 35 17.61 -12.12 12.81
N VAL A 36 18.56 -12.94 12.36
CA VAL A 36 19.83 -12.47 11.80
C VAL A 36 19.59 -12.18 10.32
N ILE A 37 19.30 -10.91 10.00
CA ILE A 37 18.98 -10.44 8.64
C ILE A 37 19.92 -9.33 8.18
N PRO A 38 20.16 -9.19 6.86
CA PRO A 38 20.89 -8.06 6.32
C PRO A 38 20.24 -6.72 6.72
N GLN A 39 21.05 -5.69 6.96
CA GLN A 39 20.54 -4.37 7.35
C GLN A 39 19.54 -3.80 6.33
N ALA A 40 19.79 -4.03 5.05
CA ALA A 40 18.91 -3.63 3.95
C ALA A 40 17.51 -4.26 4.01
N GLU A 41 17.34 -5.40 4.68
CA GLU A 41 16.07 -6.14 4.82
C GLU A 41 15.33 -5.84 6.12
N ARG A 42 15.90 -5.03 7.03
CA ARG A 42 15.21 -4.64 8.26
C ARG A 42 13.96 -3.83 7.93
N VAL A 43 12.82 -4.26 8.45
CA VAL A 43 11.58 -3.48 8.40
C VAL A 43 11.42 -2.75 9.72
N ASP A 44 11.32 -1.42 9.64
CA ASP A 44 11.29 -0.52 10.79
C ASP A 44 10.03 -0.74 11.66
N CYS A 45 10.24 -1.05 12.94
CA CYS A 45 9.21 -1.26 13.96
C CYS A 45 8.94 0.01 14.81
N PHE A 46 9.70 1.08 14.57
CA PHE A 46 9.53 2.37 15.22
C PHE A 46 9.58 3.50 14.18
N PRO A 47 8.59 3.57 13.28
CA PRO A 47 8.60 4.51 12.16
C PRO A 47 8.40 5.97 12.59
N GLU A 48 7.89 6.22 13.80
CA GLU A 48 7.79 7.57 14.33
C GLU A 48 9.11 8.08 14.94
N PRO A 49 9.30 9.40 15.10
CA PRO A 49 10.56 9.94 15.63
C PRO A 49 10.89 9.49 17.07
N ASN A 50 12.18 9.50 17.39
CA ASN A 50 12.73 9.26 18.74
C ASN A 50 12.64 7.80 19.23
N ALA A 51 13.01 6.85 18.37
CA ALA A 51 13.21 5.45 18.75
C ALA A 51 14.26 5.31 19.86
N SER A 52 13.99 4.45 20.85
CA SER A 52 14.93 4.06 21.90
C SER A 52 14.92 2.54 22.09
N GLN A 53 16.00 2.00 22.66
CA GLN A 53 16.09 0.57 22.93
C GLN A 53 14.94 0.09 23.83
N GLU A 54 14.64 0.82 24.89
CA GLU A 54 13.56 0.50 25.83
C GLU A 54 12.21 0.39 25.11
N LYS A 55 11.80 1.44 24.38
CA LYS A 55 10.53 1.45 23.63
C LYS A 55 10.48 0.40 22.53
N CYS A 56 11.61 0.09 21.91
CA CYS A 56 11.69 -0.96 20.90
C CYS A 56 11.42 -2.34 21.50
N LEU A 57 12.00 -2.63 22.67
CA LEU A 57 11.81 -3.90 23.38
C LEU A 57 10.40 -4.00 23.97
N GLU A 58 9.80 -2.89 24.42
CA GLU A 58 8.38 -2.85 24.84
C GLU A 58 7.42 -3.25 23.72
N ARG A 59 7.76 -2.92 22.46
CA ARG A 59 7.04 -3.38 21.27
C ARG A 59 7.30 -4.84 20.91
N GLY A 60 8.16 -5.55 21.64
CA GLY A 60 8.58 -6.91 21.27
C GLY A 60 9.40 -6.95 19.98
N CYS A 61 10.07 -5.86 19.64
CA CYS A 61 10.92 -5.74 18.45
C CYS A 61 12.41 -5.87 18.80
N CYS A 62 13.26 -5.82 17.78
CA CYS A 62 14.68 -6.05 17.87
C CYS A 62 15.45 -4.75 17.79
N TRP A 63 16.38 -4.56 18.73
CA TRP A 63 17.24 -3.38 18.77
C TRP A 63 18.68 -3.73 18.42
N GLU A 64 19.17 -3.21 17.30
CA GLU A 64 20.57 -3.33 16.90
C GLU A 64 21.02 -2.06 16.18
N THR A 65 22.00 -1.36 16.77
CA THR A 65 22.53 -0.11 16.21
C THR A 65 23.27 -0.34 14.89
N SER A 66 23.16 0.60 13.96
CA SER A 66 23.94 0.63 12.72
C SER A 66 24.69 1.94 12.56
N SER A 67 25.88 1.88 11.96
CA SER A 67 26.65 3.04 11.48
C SER A 67 26.19 3.54 10.11
N GLU A 68 25.38 2.77 9.38
CA GLU A 68 24.81 3.16 8.09
C GLU A 68 23.65 4.13 8.32
N ALA A 69 23.62 5.21 7.53
CA ALA A 69 22.56 6.20 7.63
C ALA A 69 21.20 5.59 7.26
N ASN A 70 20.16 5.98 8.00
CA ASN A 70 18.76 5.61 7.78
C ASN A 70 18.41 4.12 7.94
N VAL A 71 19.36 3.26 8.31
CA VAL A 71 19.06 1.87 8.68
C VAL A 71 18.30 1.87 10.02
N PRO A 72 17.13 1.23 10.12
CA PRO A 72 16.36 1.19 11.35
C PRO A 72 17.11 0.40 12.42
N TRP A 73 17.31 1.06 13.57
CA TRP A 73 17.88 0.40 14.76
C TRP A 73 16.86 -0.46 15.47
N CYS A 74 15.58 -0.07 15.42
CA CYS A 74 14.46 -0.88 15.88
C CYS A 74 13.76 -1.54 14.69
N PHE A 75 13.79 -2.87 14.60
CA PHE A 75 13.18 -3.61 13.49
C PHE A 75 12.34 -4.77 13.99
N PHE A 76 11.40 -5.23 13.16
CA PHE A 76 10.48 -6.29 13.54
C PHE A 76 11.20 -7.60 13.88
N SER A 77 10.71 -8.25 14.94
CA SER A 77 11.02 -9.64 15.28
C SER A 77 10.14 -10.62 14.50
N THR A 78 10.39 -11.92 14.64
CA THR A 78 9.56 -12.98 14.02
C THR A 78 8.22 -13.20 14.73
N SER A 79 7.98 -12.57 15.88
CA SER A 79 6.77 -12.77 16.69
C SER A 79 5.57 -11.93 16.24
N HIS A 80 5.79 -10.94 15.38
CA HIS A 80 4.73 -10.08 14.85
C HIS A 80 4.08 -10.69 13.62
N GLY A 81 2.79 -10.41 13.44
CA GLY A 81 2.06 -10.79 12.24
C GLY A 81 0.75 -11.48 12.55
N TYR A 82 0.32 -12.28 11.58
CA TYR A 82 -0.89 -13.10 11.65
C TYR A 82 -0.54 -14.53 11.27
N SER A 83 -1.35 -15.50 11.66
CA SER A 83 -1.27 -16.88 11.19
C SER A 83 -2.55 -17.24 10.45
N VAL A 84 -2.46 -18.07 9.42
CA VAL A 84 -3.63 -18.60 8.71
C VAL A 84 -4.31 -19.66 9.57
N VAL A 85 -5.61 -19.48 9.82
CA VAL A 85 -6.46 -20.41 10.59
C VAL A 85 -7.18 -21.38 9.67
N SER A 86 -7.69 -20.86 8.55
CA SER A 86 -8.35 -21.67 7.53
C SER A 86 -8.09 -21.05 6.18
N GLN A 87 -7.96 -21.90 5.17
CA GLN A 87 -7.87 -21.50 3.78
C GLN A 87 -8.90 -22.30 2.99
N SER A 88 -9.71 -21.61 2.19
CA SER A 88 -10.60 -22.23 1.21
C SER A 88 -10.18 -21.79 -0.17
N THR A 89 -9.92 -22.77 -1.01
CA THR A 89 -9.88 -22.64 -2.46
C THR A 89 -11.18 -23.25 -2.97
N PRO A 90 -12.05 -22.52 -3.69
CA PRO A 90 -13.22 -23.10 -4.33
C PRO A 90 -12.82 -24.37 -5.08
N ASP A 91 -13.54 -25.45 -4.81
CA ASP A 91 -13.21 -26.79 -5.30
C ASP A 91 -13.03 -26.77 -6.81
N SER A 92 -11.86 -27.21 -7.28
CA SER A 92 -11.59 -27.50 -8.70
C SER A 92 -12.32 -28.77 -9.15
N THR A 93 -13.53 -29.03 -8.65
CA THR A 93 -14.36 -30.13 -9.16
C THR A 93 -14.89 -29.69 -10.52
N PRO A 94 -14.54 -30.38 -11.63
CA PRO A 94 -15.14 -30.10 -12.91
C PRO A 94 -16.63 -30.43 -12.79
N SER A 95 -17.48 -29.41 -12.78
CA SER A 95 -18.88 -29.63 -13.13
C SER A 95 -18.85 -30.21 -14.54
N ARG A 96 -19.22 -31.50 -14.68
CA ARG A 96 -19.35 -32.18 -15.97
C ARG A 96 -20.38 -31.43 -16.82
N ALA A 97 -19.94 -30.43 -17.56
CA ALA A 97 -20.60 -30.03 -18.78
C ALA A 97 -20.42 -31.21 -19.75
N ASN A 98 -21.51 -31.93 -20.02
CA ASN A 98 -21.54 -32.94 -21.06
C ASN A 98 -21.25 -32.25 -22.39
N ASP A 99 -20.00 -32.26 -22.82
CA ASP A 99 -19.67 -31.90 -24.20
C ASP A 99 -19.08 -33.10 -24.93
N ARG A 100 -19.71 -33.43 -26.06
CA ARG A 100 -19.44 -34.62 -26.87
C ARG A 100 -18.30 -34.35 -27.85
N GLN A 101 -17.13 -33.96 -27.37
CA GLN A 101 -15.92 -34.01 -28.20
C GLN A 101 -14.68 -34.01 -27.31
N GLY A 102 -14.00 -35.15 -27.23
CA GLY A 102 -12.84 -35.36 -26.38
C GLY A 102 -11.61 -34.54 -26.79
N LEU A 103 -11.49 -33.34 -26.26
CA LEU A 103 -10.24 -32.61 -26.10
C LEU A 103 -10.07 -32.27 -24.62
N MET A 104 -9.10 -32.93 -24.00
CA MET A 104 -8.75 -32.76 -22.60
C MET A 104 -7.60 -31.76 -22.50
N GLU A 105 -7.88 -30.58 -21.97
CA GLU A 105 -6.97 -29.67 -21.23
C GLU A 105 -7.74 -28.38 -20.89
N ASN A 106 -8.55 -28.40 -19.84
CA ASN A 106 -9.10 -27.19 -19.22
C ASN A 106 -9.12 -27.42 -17.71
N VAL A 107 -8.00 -27.14 -17.07
CA VAL A 107 -7.90 -27.09 -15.60
C VAL A 107 -8.59 -25.78 -15.17
N CYS A 108 -9.71 -25.88 -14.46
CA CYS A 108 -10.32 -24.73 -13.81
C CYS A 108 -9.40 -24.29 -12.65
N PHE A 109 -8.72 -23.16 -12.82
CA PHE A 109 -7.97 -22.53 -11.74
C PHE A 109 -8.97 -21.93 -10.74
N ALA A 110 -8.74 -22.16 -9.44
CA ALA A 110 -9.53 -21.54 -8.39
C ALA A 110 -9.56 -20.02 -8.62
N VAL A 111 -10.76 -19.48 -8.84
CA VAL A 111 -10.97 -18.07 -9.25
C VAL A 111 -10.67 -17.13 -8.09
N ASP A 112 -10.94 -17.60 -6.87
CA ASP A 112 -10.75 -16.84 -5.65
C ASP A 112 -10.03 -17.71 -4.61
N ILE A 113 -9.23 -17.10 -3.73
CA ILE A 113 -8.69 -17.75 -2.53
C ILE A 113 -9.14 -16.95 -1.33
N GLU A 114 -9.73 -17.62 -0.36
CA GLU A 114 -10.10 -17.00 0.90
C GLU A 114 -9.31 -17.61 2.05
N ALA A 115 -8.87 -16.77 2.99
CA ALA A 115 -8.24 -17.23 4.21
C ALA A 115 -8.71 -16.42 5.43
N ARG A 116 -8.89 -17.10 6.56
CA ARG A 116 -9.07 -16.48 7.87
C ARG A 116 -7.73 -16.36 8.55
N LEU A 117 -7.40 -15.17 9.02
CA LEU A 117 -6.15 -14.89 9.72
C LEU A 117 -6.43 -14.57 11.18
N THR A 118 -5.56 -15.02 12.08
CA THR A 118 -5.58 -14.64 13.49
C THR A 118 -4.30 -13.94 13.87
N ARG A 119 -4.38 -12.87 14.65
CA ARG A 119 -3.21 -12.11 15.08
C ARG A 119 -2.33 -12.96 15.98
N MET A 120 -1.02 -12.88 15.77
CA MET A 120 -0.05 -13.52 16.66
C MET A 120 0.04 -12.77 18.00
N ASP A 121 0.49 -13.46 19.05
CA ASP A 121 0.66 -12.90 20.39
C ASP A 121 1.91 -11.99 20.45
N ALA A 122 1.73 -10.74 20.01
CA ALA A 122 2.75 -9.70 20.03
C ALA A 122 2.22 -8.41 20.67
N PRO A 123 3.07 -7.59 21.31
CA PRO A 123 2.67 -6.27 21.80
C PRO A 123 2.06 -5.39 20.70
N THR A 124 1.28 -4.39 21.11
CA THR A 124 0.71 -3.43 20.17
C THR A 124 1.74 -2.34 19.81
N LEU A 125 1.66 -1.83 18.56
CA LEU A 125 2.44 -0.66 18.15
C LEU A 125 1.71 0.64 18.51
N PHE A 126 0.45 0.76 18.05
CA PHE A 126 -0.37 1.99 18.12
C PHE A 126 -1.75 1.78 18.76
N GLY A 127 -2.03 0.61 19.31
CA GLY A 127 -3.35 0.23 19.86
C GLY A 127 -4.36 -0.16 18.78
N GLY A 128 -5.51 -0.71 19.21
CA GLY A 128 -6.62 -1.03 18.32
C GLY A 128 -6.35 -2.17 17.33
N ASP A 129 -5.49 -3.13 17.68
CA ASP A 129 -5.19 -4.29 16.84
C ASP A 129 -6.43 -5.16 16.58
N ILE A 130 -6.66 -5.50 15.32
CA ILE A 130 -7.78 -6.34 14.90
C ILE A 130 -7.38 -7.80 15.02
N GLN A 131 -8.11 -8.59 15.81
CA GLN A 131 -7.66 -9.96 16.14
C GLN A 131 -7.88 -10.96 15.00
N GLU A 132 -8.94 -10.78 14.23
CA GLU A 132 -9.32 -11.69 13.16
C GLU A 132 -9.49 -10.91 11.85
N LEU A 133 -8.89 -11.41 10.77
CA LEU A 133 -8.99 -10.81 9.44
C LEU A 133 -9.52 -11.81 8.42
N ASN A 134 -10.17 -11.30 7.39
CA ASN A 134 -10.41 -12.03 6.14
C ASN A 134 -9.41 -11.57 5.09
N PHE A 135 -8.76 -12.53 4.44
CA PHE A 135 -7.97 -12.34 3.24
C PHE A 135 -8.73 -12.91 2.03
N TYR A 136 -8.75 -12.14 0.95
CA TYR A 136 -9.29 -12.50 -0.35
C TYR A 136 -8.23 -12.29 -1.43
N ALA A 137 -8.06 -13.27 -2.30
CA ALA A 137 -7.35 -13.10 -3.56
C ALA A 137 -8.32 -13.37 -4.70
N GLU A 138 -8.45 -12.44 -5.64
CA GLU A 138 -9.28 -12.60 -6.84
C GLU A 138 -8.37 -12.61 -8.06
N MET A 139 -8.36 -13.73 -8.81
CA MET A 139 -7.66 -13.83 -10.07
C MET A 139 -8.48 -13.15 -11.17
N GLN A 140 -8.44 -11.82 -11.19
CA GLN A 140 -9.36 -10.99 -11.98
C GLN A 140 -9.19 -11.13 -13.50
N THR A 141 -7.96 -11.17 -13.99
CA THR A 141 -7.64 -11.44 -15.41
C THR A 141 -6.34 -12.24 -15.49
N GLU A 142 -5.91 -12.62 -16.69
CA GLU A 142 -4.61 -13.26 -16.93
C GLU A 142 -3.43 -12.38 -16.47
N ASN A 143 -3.64 -11.06 -16.34
CA ASN A 143 -2.61 -10.07 -16.01
C ASN A 143 -2.89 -9.29 -14.72
N ARG A 144 -4.05 -9.46 -14.07
CA ARG A 144 -4.45 -8.70 -12.89
C ARG A 144 -4.89 -9.61 -11.76
N LEU A 145 -4.21 -9.50 -10.62
CA LEU A 145 -4.51 -10.14 -9.34
C LEU A 145 -4.95 -9.06 -8.36
N ARG A 146 -6.08 -9.26 -7.68
CA ARG A 146 -6.47 -8.43 -6.53
C ARG A 146 -6.21 -9.19 -5.23
N LEU A 147 -5.69 -8.50 -4.23
CA LEU A 147 -5.40 -9.02 -2.89
C LEU A 147 -6.00 -8.07 -1.86
N LYS A 148 -6.96 -8.55 -1.07
CA LYS A 148 -7.69 -7.71 -0.12
C LYS A 148 -7.67 -8.30 1.28
N ILE A 149 -7.33 -7.48 2.28
CA ILE A 149 -7.35 -7.84 3.70
C ILE A 149 -8.33 -6.92 4.42
N THR A 150 -9.27 -7.50 5.15
CA THR A 150 -10.38 -6.81 5.85
C THR A 150 -10.52 -7.33 7.27
N ASP A 151 -11.17 -6.54 8.13
CA ASP A 151 -11.61 -7.00 9.44
C ASP A 151 -12.70 -8.09 9.26
N ALA A 152 -12.53 -9.20 9.97
CA ALA A 152 -13.43 -10.36 9.92
C ALA A 152 -14.84 -10.10 10.46
N ASN A 153 -14.97 -9.11 11.34
CA ASN A 153 -16.11 -8.93 12.23
C ASN A 153 -16.78 -7.56 12.06
N GLN A 154 -16.08 -6.57 11.48
CA GLN A 154 -16.62 -5.23 11.27
C GLN A 154 -16.31 -4.69 9.87
N ALA A 155 -17.31 -4.09 9.23
CA ALA A 155 -17.10 -3.38 7.97
C ALA A 155 -16.21 -2.15 8.21
N ARG A 156 -15.18 -2.00 7.38
CA ARG A 156 -14.27 -0.84 7.41
C ARG A 156 -14.49 0.03 6.18
N PHE A 157 -13.98 1.25 6.22
CA PHE A 157 -14.02 2.14 5.07
C PHE A 157 -13.26 1.53 3.88
N GLU A 158 -13.94 1.44 2.74
CA GLU A 158 -13.38 1.08 1.44
C GLU A 158 -13.62 2.24 0.48
N VAL A 159 -12.68 2.49 -0.44
CA VAL A 159 -12.78 3.61 -1.37
C VAL A 159 -13.95 3.36 -2.34
N PRO A 160 -14.97 4.24 -2.38
CA PRO A 160 -16.08 4.12 -3.33
C PRO A 160 -15.66 4.64 -4.71
N HIS A 161 -14.75 3.93 -5.36
CA HIS A 161 -14.15 4.35 -6.63
C HIS A 161 -15.17 4.26 -7.78
N GLU A 162 -15.32 5.33 -8.57
CA GLU A 162 -16.38 5.46 -9.59
C GLU A 162 -16.24 4.50 -10.79
N HIS A 163 -15.00 4.12 -11.13
CA HIS A 163 -14.71 3.23 -12.25
C HIS A 163 -14.35 1.79 -11.88
N VAL A 164 -13.85 1.54 -10.66
CA VAL A 164 -13.42 0.21 -10.27
C VAL A 164 -14.65 -0.55 -9.83
N GLN A 165 -14.97 -1.62 -10.56
CA GLN A 165 -16.10 -2.48 -10.29
C GLN A 165 -15.58 -3.89 -9.99
N SER A 166 -16.36 -4.66 -9.23
CA SER A 166 -16.14 -6.11 -9.15
C SER A 166 -16.30 -6.69 -10.55
N LEU A 167 -15.27 -7.36 -11.05
CA LEU A 167 -15.32 -7.97 -12.38
C LEU A 167 -16.20 -9.21 -12.31
N THR A 168 -17.11 -9.35 -13.28
CA THR A 168 -17.93 -10.55 -13.47
C THR A 168 -17.25 -11.60 -14.34
N ASP A 169 -16.17 -11.21 -15.02
CA ASP A 169 -15.50 -12.03 -16.01
C ASP A 169 -14.37 -12.82 -15.33
N THR A 170 -14.42 -14.13 -15.48
CA THR A 170 -13.34 -15.03 -15.07
C THR A 170 -12.24 -15.07 -16.14
N PRO A 171 -10.97 -15.24 -15.77
CA PRO A 171 -9.89 -15.45 -16.73
C PRO A 171 -10.23 -16.57 -17.72
N SER A 172 -9.97 -16.31 -19.00
CA SER A 172 -10.28 -17.23 -20.10
C SER A 172 -9.05 -18.02 -20.56
N GLY A 173 -7.86 -17.51 -20.28
CA GLY A 173 -6.57 -18.11 -20.58
C GLY A 173 -5.74 -18.42 -19.34
N PRO A 174 -4.51 -18.95 -19.55
CA PRO A 174 -3.60 -19.24 -18.46
C PRO A 174 -3.14 -17.93 -17.78
N LEU A 175 -3.12 -17.96 -16.45
CA LEU A 175 -2.63 -16.83 -15.65
C LEU A 175 -1.12 -16.62 -15.87
N LYS A 176 -0.71 -15.36 -16.05
CA LYS A 176 0.70 -14.98 -16.10
C LYS A 176 1.37 -14.93 -14.72
N TYR A 177 0.60 -15.20 -13.67
CA TYR A 177 1.04 -15.17 -12.29
C TYR A 177 0.53 -16.37 -11.51
N ARG A 178 1.21 -16.67 -10.40
CA ARG A 178 0.72 -17.58 -9.35
C ARG A 178 0.89 -16.93 -7.98
N LEU A 179 -0.04 -17.20 -7.08
CA LEU A 179 -0.01 -16.76 -5.69
C LEU A 179 0.35 -17.92 -4.77
N GLU A 180 1.25 -17.68 -3.84
CA GLU A 180 1.63 -18.62 -2.78
C GLU A 180 1.42 -17.96 -1.42
N LEU A 181 0.76 -18.68 -0.51
CA LEU A 181 0.50 -18.24 0.86
C LEU A 181 1.44 -18.93 1.83
N THR A 182 2.19 -18.15 2.60
CA THR A 182 2.89 -18.62 3.80
C THR A 182 1.89 -18.65 4.95
N GLN A 183 1.86 -19.74 5.73
CA GLN A 183 0.80 -19.97 6.71
C GLN A 183 1.13 -19.39 8.10
N ASN A 184 2.39 -19.46 8.53
CA ASN A 184 2.81 -19.02 9.86
C ASN A 184 4.27 -18.54 9.89
N PRO A 185 4.54 -17.23 10.02
CA PRO A 185 3.58 -16.13 9.91
C PRO A 185 2.98 -16.05 8.49
N PHE A 186 1.83 -15.39 8.38
CA PHE A 186 1.13 -15.12 7.13
C PHE A 186 1.98 -14.25 6.23
N GLY A 187 2.08 -14.65 4.96
CA GLY A 187 2.75 -13.87 3.93
C GLY A 187 2.32 -14.29 2.54
N LEU A 188 2.53 -13.40 1.57
CA LEU A 188 2.11 -13.53 0.19
C LEU A 188 3.34 -13.52 -0.71
N LYS A 189 3.40 -14.45 -1.66
CA LYS A 189 4.39 -14.44 -2.74
C LYS A 189 3.69 -14.50 -4.08
N VAL A 190 3.82 -13.42 -4.85
CA VAL A 190 3.30 -13.34 -6.22
C VAL A 190 4.45 -13.58 -7.17
N TRP A 191 4.31 -14.61 -7.99
CA TRP A 191 5.30 -15.01 -8.99
C TRP A 191 4.77 -14.75 -10.38
N ARG A 192 5.62 -14.27 -11.29
CA ARG A 192 5.45 -14.44 -12.72
C ARG A 192 5.63 -15.90 -13.09
N THR A 193 4.81 -16.43 -14.00
CA THR A 193 4.89 -17.83 -14.43
C THR A 193 5.86 -18.04 -15.60
N SER A 194 6.16 -17.01 -16.39
CA SER A 194 7.09 -17.13 -17.52
C SER A 194 7.82 -15.82 -17.90
N PRO A 195 9.17 -15.84 -17.91
CA PRO A 195 10.01 -16.68 -17.06
C PRO A 195 9.57 -16.61 -15.60
N GLU A 196 9.89 -17.66 -14.84
CA GLU A 196 9.56 -17.70 -13.42
C GLU A 196 10.36 -16.66 -12.65
N ARG A 197 9.65 -15.72 -11.99
CA ARG A 197 10.27 -14.62 -11.23
C ARG A 197 9.39 -14.24 -10.06
N LEU A 198 9.97 -14.09 -8.87
CA LEU A 198 9.27 -13.57 -7.70
C LEU A 198 9.12 -12.05 -7.83
N LEU A 199 7.88 -11.55 -7.86
CA LEU A 199 7.56 -10.14 -8.11
C LEU A 199 7.28 -9.38 -6.81
N PHE A 200 6.53 -10.00 -5.90
CA PHE A 200 6.05 -9.35 -4.69
C PHE A 200 6.06 -10.36 -3.55
N ASP A 201 7.01 -10.20 -2.62
CA ASP A 201 7.21 -11.10 -1.49
C ASP A 201 7.03 -10.37 -0.16
N THR A 202 5.91 -10.61 0.51
CA THR A 202 5.60 -9.93 1.77
C THR A 202 6.27 -10.55 3.00
N THR A 203 6.99 -11.66 2.84
CA THR A 203 7.62 -12.35 3.98
C THR A 203 8.82 -11.60 4.56
N ILE A 204 9.23 -10.49 3.94
CA ILE A 204 10.26 -9.57 4.46
C ILE A 204 9.84 -8.87 5.76
N GLY A 205 8.53 -8.74 6.03
CA GLY A 205 8.04 -8.08 7.25
C GLY A 205 6.64 -8.54 7.63
N PRO A 206 6.19 -8.25 8.85
CA PRO A 206 4.89 -8.69 9.31
C PRO A 206 3.76 -7.87 8.69
N LEU A 207 2.60 -8.51 8.52
CA LEU A 207 1.32 -7.83 8.39
C LEU A 207 0.97 -7.20 9.74
N VAL A 208 0.78 -5.88 9.78
CA VAL A 208 0.18 -5.19 10.93
C VAL A 208 -1.17 -4.64 10.50
N PHE A 209 -2.20 -4.90 11.30
CA PHE A 209 -3.55 -4.44 11.00
C PHE A 209 -4.24 -4.01 12.30
N ALA A 210 -4.31 -2.70 12.50
CA ALA A 210 -5.02 -2.05 13.58
C ALA A 210 -5.98 -1.01 12.99
N ASP A 211 -6.90 -0.50 13.82
CA ASP A 211 -7.92 0.46 13.37
C ASP A 211 -7.31 1.70 12.67
N GLN A 212 -6.21 2.24 13.21
CA GLN A 212 -5.55 3.43 12.67
C GLN A 212 -4.09 3.19 12.26
N TYR A 213 -3.71 1.92 12.04
CA TYR A 213 -2.37 1.57 11.55
C TYR A 213 -2.39 0.24 10.80
N LEU A 214 -2.24 0.30 9.48
CA LEU A 214 -2.15 -0.85 8.61
C LEU A 214 -0.78 -0.82 7.92
N GLN A 215 -0.06 -1.93 7.95
CA GLN A 215 1.26 -2.05 7.35
C GLN A 215 1.41 -3.35 6.58
N LEU A 216 1.94 -3.24 5.36
CA LEU A 216 2.40 -4.38 4.57
C LEU A 216 3.71 -3.99 3.87
N SER A 217 4.70 -4.86 3.96
CA SER A 217 5.97 -4.72 3.24
C SER A 217 6.08 -5.77 2.16
N ALA A 218 6.82 -5.49 1.09
CA ALA A 218 7.14 -6.47 0.07
C ALA A 218 8.52 -6.25 -0.54
N LYS A 219 9.29 -7.33 -0.68
CA LYS A 219 10.53 -7.36 -1.45
C LYS A 219 10.19 -7.38 -2.95
N LEU A 220 10.99 -6.67 -3.73
CA LEU A 220 10.82 -6.47 -5.16
C LEU A 220 11.98 -7.11 -5.94
N PRO A 221 11.78 -7.50 -7.22
CA PRO A 221 12.82 -8.17 -8.01
C PRO A 221 13.94 -7.25 -8.50
N SER A 222 13.76 -5.93 -8.44
CA SER A 222 14.74 -4.96 -8.95
C SER A 222 14.64 -3.60 -8.25
N HIS A 223 15.65 -2.75 -8.47
CA HIS A 223 15.67 -1.35 -8.01
C HIS A 223 14.99 -0.38 -9.00
N ASN A 224 14.43 -0.88 -10.11
CA ASN A 224 13.86 -0.05 -11.17
C ASN A 224 12.39 0.24 -10.89
N ILE A 225 12.15 1.08 -9.88
CA ILE A 225 10.82 1.43 -9.36
C ILE A 225 10.45 2.84 -9.84
N TYR A 226 9.23 3.03 -10.33
CA TYR A 226 8.71 4.28 -10.90
C TYR A 226 7.27 4.53 -10.45
N GLY A 227 6.88 5.77 -10.19
CA GLY A 227 5.51 6.12 -9.76
C GLY A 227 5.50 6.73 -8.36
N LEU A 228 4.45 6.44 -7.59
CA LEU A 228 4.05 7.17 -6.38
C LEU A 228 3.71 8.63 -6.67
N GLY A 229 2.92 9.26 -5.80
CA GLY A 229 2.62 10.68 -5.99
C GLY A 229 1.53 11.23 -5.09
N GLU A 230 1.36 12.56 -5.05
CA GLU A 230 2.15 13.54 -5.81
C GLU A 230 3.34 14.10 -5.01
N HIS A 231 4.53 14.09 -5.61
CA HIS A 231 5.77 14.59 -5.02
C HIS A 231 6.71 15.18 -6.08
N VAL A 232 7.76 15.86 -5.64
CA VAL A 232 8.91 16.21 -6.49
C VAL A 232 10.06 15.22 -6.22
N HIS A 233 10.07 14.09 -6.93
CA HIS A 233 11.06 13.01 -6.70
C HIS A 233 12.51 13.36 -7.07
N GLN A 234 12.76 14.45 -7.80
CA GLN A 234 14.04 14.86 -8.41
C GLN A 234 14.60 13.92 -9.49
N THR A 235 14.42 12.60 -9.35
CA THR A 235 14.71 11.58 -10.38
C THR A 235 13.45 10.79 -10.70
N PHE A 236 13.36 10.26 -11.93
CA PHE A 236 12.20 9.44 -12.33
C PHE A 236 12.27 8.02 -11.74
N ARG A 237 13.44 7.37 -11.81
CA ARG A 237 13.69 6.14 -11.06
C ARG A 237 13.86 6.49 -9.59
N HIS A 238 13.15 5.77 -8.71
CA HIS A 238 13.23 5.98 -7.27
C HIS A 238 14.64 5.72 -6.72
N ASP A 239 15.03 6.55 -5.77
CA ASP A 239 16.15 6.25 -4.88
C ASP A 239 15.69 5.21 -3.85
N THR A 240 16.33 4.04 -3.85
CA THR A 240 15.99 2.95 -2.93
C THR A 240 16.73 3.04 -1.59
N ASN A 241 17.42 4.15 -1.31
CA ASN A 241 18.16 4.34 -0.06
C ASN A 241 17.28 4.97 1.04
N TRP A 242 16.41 4.15 1.64
CA TRP A 242 15.58 4.50 2.80
C TRP A 242 14.81 5.82 2.61
N LYS A 243 13.97 5.87 1.57
CA LYS A 243 13.15 7.03 1.24
C LYS A 243 11.69 6.80 1.61
N THR A 244 11.13 7.73 2.37
CA THR A 244 9.72 7.71 2.78
C THR A 244 8.95 8.81 2.06
N TRP A 245 7.87 8.43 1.38
CA TRP A 245 7.00 9.30 0.61
C TRP A 245 5.61 9.36 1.25
N PRO A 246 5.30 10.36 2.09
CA PRO A 246 3.95 10.59 2.61
C PRO A 246 2.97 10.93 1.48
N ILE A 247 1.77 10.36 1.50
CA ILE A 247 0.71 10.58 0.51
C ILE A 247 -0.56 11.03 1.25
N PHE A 248 -0.88 12.31 1.10
CA PHE A 248 -2.12 12.92 1.57
C PHE A 248 -2.33 14.24 0.83
N THR A 249 -3.51 14.50 0.28
CA THR A 249 -3.72 15.67 -0.58
C THR A 249 -3.53 16.97 0.20
N ARG A 250 -2.65 17.84 -0.28
CA ARG A 250 -2.23 19.06 0.41
C ARG A 250 -1.81 20.15 -0.57
N ASP A 251 -2.32 21.35 -0.36
CA ASP A 251 -1.82 22.55 -1.04
C ASP A 251 -0.44 22.91 -0.49
N ALA A 252 0.58 22.75 -1.33
CA ALA A 252 1.98 22.97 -0.98
C ALA A 252 2.82 23.26 -2.22
N PHE A 253 3.79 24.17 -2.08
CA PHE A 253 4.67 24.51 -3.19
C PHE A 253 5.61 23.33 -3.54
N PRO A 254 5.80 23.01 -4.83
CA PRO A 254 6.63 21.89 -5.27
C PRO A 254 8.12 22.28 -5.29
N ASN A 255 8.74 22.47 -4.12
CA ASN A 255 10.14 22.90 -3.98
C ASN A 255 11.14 21.75 -3.70
N GLY A 256 10.77 20.49 -3.94
CA GLY A 256 11.62 19.33 -3.67
C GLY A 256 11.40 18.71 -2.28
N GLY A 257 12.16 17.67 -1.95
CA GLY A 257 11.97 16.92 -0.70
C GLY A 257 10.89 15.85 -0.83
N THR A 258 10.43 15.32 0.31
CA THR A 258 9.49 14.19 0.36
C THR A 258 8.07 14.57 0.78
N HIS A 259 7.78 15.85 1.06
CA HIS A 259 6.44 16.23 1.52
C HIS A 259 5.37 15.96 0.46
N ASN A 260 4.19 15.61 0.96
CA ASN A 260 2.99 15.39 0.16
C ASN A 260 2.48 16.68 -0.51
N LEU A 261 1.98 16.54 -1.74
CA LEU A 261 1.42 17.61 -2.57
C LEU A 261 -0.07 17.35 -2.87
N TYR A 262 -0.57 17.80 -4.03
CA TYR A 262 -1.99 17.94 -4.33
C TYR A 262 -2.70 16.59 -4.56
N GLY A 263 -2.03 15.64 -5.22
CA GLY A 263 -2.57 14.33 -5.56
C GLY A 263 -2.28 13.20 -4.57
N HIS A 264 -3.02 12.09 -4.75
CA HIS A 264 -2.93 10.86 -3.95
C HIS A 264 -2.80 9.66 -4.90
N TYR A 265 -1.57 9.20 -5.14
CA TYR A 265 -1.25 8.17 -6.16
C TYR A 265 -0.38 7.05 -5.58
N PRO A 266 -0.95 6.09 -4.82
CA PRO A 266 -0.25 4.93 -4.27
C PRO A 266 -0.12 3.81 -5.31
N TYR A 267 0.46 4.14 -6.47
CA TYR A 267 0.73 3.22 -7.58
C TYR A 267 2.19 3.30 -7.99
N PHE A 268 2.84 2.16 -8.23
CA PHE A 268 4.16 2.12 -8.86
C PHE A 268 4.25 1.01 -9.91
N THR A 269 5.20 1.17 -10.84
CA THR A 269 5.65 0.17 -11.80
C THR A 269 7.08 -0.23 -11.46
N CYS A 270 7.38 -1.51 -11.49
CA CYS A 270 8.72 -2.06 -11.36
C CYS A 270 9.10 -2.77 -12.66
N LEU A 271 10.20 -2.33 -13.28
CA LEU A 271 10.83 -3.01 -14.41
C LEU A 271 11.70 -4.15 -13.86
N GLU A 272 11.37 -5.39 -14.18
CA GLU A 272 12.00 -6.57 -13.57
C GLU A 272 13.46 -6.70 -13.99
N ASP A 273 13.73 -6.58 -15.29
CA ASP A 273 15.06 -6.68 -15.90
C ASP A 273 15.08 -6.07 -17.31
N GLU A 274 16.17 -6.30 -18.06
CA GLU A 274 16.38 -5.77 -19.41
C GLU A 274 15.46 -6.37 -20.49
N SER A 275 14.73 -7.45 -20.20
CA SER A 275 13.76 -8.04 -21.13
C SER A 275 12.54 -7.14 -21.40
N GLY A 276 12.31 -6.16 -20.53
CA GLY A 276 11.12 -5.29 -20.55
C GLY A 276 10.00 -5.78 -19.65
N GLN A 277 10.05 -7.02 -19.16
CA GLN A 277 9.02 -7.54 -18.27
C GLN A 277 8.87 -6.67 -17.03
N SER A 278 7.63 -6.34 -16.73
CA SER A 278 7.30 -5.38 -15.70
C SER A 278 6.04 -5.78 -14.97
N PHE A 279 5.91 -5.30 -13.74
CA PHE A 279 4.66 -5.36 -13.01
C PHE A 279 4.38 -4.04 -12.31
N GLY A 280 3.12 -3.79 -11.97
CA GLY A 280 2.66 -2.64 -11.22
C GLY A 280 1.90 -3.07 -9.98
N VAL A 281 1.95 -2.22 -8.96
CA VAL A 281 1.22 -2.40 -7.71
C VAL A 281 0.44 -1.14 -7.41
N PHE A 282 -0.85 -1.29 -7.19
CA PHE A 282 -1.74 -0.21 -6.78
C PHE A 282 -2.42 -0.55 -5.46
N LEU A 283 -2.41 0.36 -4.49
CA LEU A 283 -3.17 0.24 -3.25
C LEU A 283 -4.44 1.11 -3.32
N MET A 284 -5.61 0.49 -3.35
CA MET A 284 -6.91 1.17 -3.26
C MET A 284 -7.23 1.56 -1.81
N ASN A 285 -6.56 2.60 -1.32
CA ASN A 285 -6.78 3.20 -0.01
C ASN A 285 -6.61 4.72 -0.13
N SER A 286 -7.49 5.51 0.48
CA SER A 286 -7.46 6.98 0.40
C SER A 286 -7.16 7.68 1.73
N ASN A 287 -6.86 6.92 2.79
CA ASN A 287 -6.41 7.49 4.06
C ASN A 287 -5.00 8.05 3.92
N ALA A 288 -4.59 8.94 4.82
CA ALA A 288 -3.20 9.39 4.85
C ALA A 288 -2.29 8.17 5.00
N MET A 289 -1.24 8.12 4.19
CA MET A 289 -0.30 7.02 4.22
C MET A 289 1.11 7.50 3.96
N GLU A 290 2.07 6.61 4.14
CA GLU A 290 3.41 6.77 3.64
C GLU A 290 3.89 5.48 2.98
N VAL A 291 4.81 5.64 2.04
CA VAL A 291 5.44 4.53 1.32
C VAL A 291 6.94 4.65 1.50
N THR A 292 7.54 3.69 2.19
CA THR A 292 9.00 3.62 2.39
C THR A 292 9.62 2.68 1.36
N ILE A 293 10.67 3.12 0.67
CA ILE A 293 11.48 2.30 -0.23
C ILE A 293 12.87 2.11 0.39
N GLN A 294 13.28 0.85 0.56
CA GLN A 294 14.54 0.47 1.20
C GLN A 294 15.45 -0.34 0.27
N PRO A 295 16.75 -0.53 0.61
CA PRO A 295 17.74 -1.11 -0.31
C PRO A 295 17.60 -2.62 -0.61
N ALA A 296 16.68 -3.33 0.06
CA ALA A 296 16.51 -4.79 -0.08
C ALA A 296 16.37 -5.34 -1.51
N PRO A 297 15.93 -4.62 -2.55
CA PRO A 297 14.95 -3.52 -2.62
C PRO A 297 13.57 -3.95 -2.14
N ALA A 298 12.93 -3.14 -1.30
CA ALA A 298 11.60 -3.43 -0.78
C ALA A 298 10.79 -2.15 -0.59
N ILE A 299 9.48 -2.33 -0.53
CA ILE A 299 8.51 -1.27 -0.32
C ILE A 299 7.64 -1.59 0.88
N THR A 300 7.41 -0.60 1.74
CA THR A 300 6.53 -0.71 2.92
C THR A 300 5.45 0.36 2.83
N TYR A 301 4.20 -0.08 2.78
CA TYR A 301 3.04 0.80 2.92
C TYR A 301 2.67 0.89 4.39
N ARG A 302 2.43 2.11 4.89
CA ARG A 302 1.82 2.38 6.19
C ARG A 302 0.67 3.36 6.00
N THR A 303 -0.55 2.93 6.29
CA THR A 303 -1.76 3.78 6.17
C THR A 303 -2.52 3.84 7.49
N ILE A 304 -3.16 4.97 7.76
CA ILE A 304 -3.80 5.25 9.05
C ILE A 304 -5.29 4.86 9.11
N GLY A 305 -5.76 4.02 8.18
CA GLY A 305 -7.14 3.56 8.20
C GLY A 305 -7.56 2.78 6.95
N GLY A 306 -8.86 2.47 6.88
CA GLY A 306 -9.45 1.73 5.76
C GLY A 306 -9.07 0.25 5.77
N VAL A 307 -8.76 -0.28 4.58
CA VAL A 307 -8.38 -1.68 4.33
C VAL A 307 -7.11 -1.75 3.46
N LEU A 308 -6.50 -2.93 3.38
CA LEU A 308 -5.42 -3.18 2.41
C LEU A 308 -6.03 -3.87 1.19
N ASP A 309 -6.29 -3.12 0.11
CA ASP A 309 -6.86 -3.60 -1.15
C ASP A 309 -5.86 -3.34 -2.30
N PHE A 310 -5.02 -4.33 -2.57
CA PHE A 310 -3.93 -4.26 -3.55
C PHE A 310 -4.35 -4.86 -4.89
N TYR A 311 -3.86 -4.26 -5.96
CA TYR A 311 -3.89 -4.81 -7.32
C TYR A 311 -2.47 -4.99 -7.83
N ILE A 312 -2.14 -6.21 -8.26
CA ILE A 312 -0.87 -6.56 -8.90
C ILE A 312 -1.15 -6.75 -10.39
N LEU A 313 -0.44 -5.99 -11.23
CA LEU A 313 -0.68 -5.85 -12.67
C LEU A 313 0.57 -6.29 -13.43
N LEU A 314 0.49 -7.34 -14.23
CA LEU A 314 1.63 -7.86 -14.98
C LEU A 314 1.58 -7.37 -16.43
N GLY A 315 2.75 -7.10 -17.00
CA GLY A 315 2.92 -6.74 -18.39
C GLY A 315 4.20 -7.30 -18.96
N ASP A 316 4.24 -7.47 -20.28
CA ASP A 316 5.44 -7.87 -21.00
C ASP A 316 6.35 -6.64 -21.28
N THR A 317 5.82 -5.43 -21.13
CA THR A 317 6.52 -4.14 -21.17
C THR A 317 5.99 -3.18 -20.08
N PRO A 318 6.72 -2.11 -19.71
CA PRO A 318 6.21 -1.09 -18.80
C PRO A 318 4.89 -0.46 -19.28
N GLU A 319 4.75 -0.23 -20.60
CA GLU A 319 3.54 0.33 -21.21
C GLU A 319 2.34 -0.61 -21.05
N ALA A 320 2.54 -1.93 -21.16
CA ALA A 320 1.48 -2.90 -20.94
C ALA A 320 0.97 -2.87 -19.50
N VAL A 321 1.84 -2.64 -18.52
CA VAL A 321 1.46 -2.47 -17.11
C VAL A 321 0.62 -1.20 -16.93
N VAL A 322 1.00 -0.08 -17.56
CA VAL A 322 0.23 1.17 -17.52
C VAL A 322 -1.12 1.01 -18.23
N ASP A 323 -1.16 0.28 -19.35
CA ASP A 323 -2.41 -0.06 -20.03
C ASP A 323 -3.35 -0.87 -19.12
N GLU A 324 -2.84 -1.91 -18.44
CA GLU A 324 -3.61 -2.68 -17.45
C GLU A 324 -4.07 -1.83 -16.26
N PHE A 325 -3.24 -0.90 -15.78
CA PHE A 325 -3.62 0.01 -14.70
C PHE A 325 -4.76 0.94 -15.12
N THR A 326 -4.66 1.58 -16.29
CA THR A 326 -5.71 2.49 -16.78
C THR A 326 -6.98 1.75 -17.22
N LYS A 327 -6.88 0.47 -17.61
CA LYS A 327 -8.08 -0.38 -17.77
C LYS A 327 -8.83 -0.57 -16.45
N LEU A 328 -8.11 -0.74 -15.34
CA LEU A 328 -8.70 -0.90 -14.01
C LEU A 328 -9.33 0.40 -13.51
N ILE A 329 -8.56 1.49 -13.44
CA ILE A 329 -9.00 2.73 -12.77
C ILE A 329 -9.80 3.68 -13.67
N GLY A 330 -9.97 3.35 -14.94
CA GLY A 330 -10.59 4.20 -15.95
C GLY A 330 -9.55 4.83 -16.87
N ARG A 331 -9.77 4.69 -18.18
CA ARG A 331 -8.88 5.25 -19.20
C ARG A 331 -8.99 6.77 -19.22
N PRO A 332 -7.90 7.49 -19.52
CA PRO A 332 -7.95 8.94 -19.64
C PRO A 332 -8.97 9.35 -20.69
N PHE A 333 -9.71 10.44 -20.41
CA PHE A 333 -10.63 11.00 -21.39
C PHE A 333 -9.86 11.48 -22.63
N MET A 334 -10.48 11.40 -23.81
CA MET A 334 -9.89 11.94 -25.03
C MET A 334 -9.92 13.48 -24.97
N PRO A 335 -8.77 14.17 -24.89
CA PRO A 335 -8.77 15.62 -24.83
C PRO A 335 -9.26 16.21 -26.16
N PRO A 336 -10.03 17.30 -26.15
CA PRO A 336 -10.42 17.95 -27.39
C PRO A 336 -9.18 18.51 -28.08
N TYR A 337 -9.05 18.32 -29.39
CA TYR A 337 -7.82 18.64 -30.14
C TYR A 337 -7.20 20.02 -29.83
N TRP A 338 -8.04 21.04 -29.63
CA TRP A 338 -7.57 22.38 -29.31
C TRP A 338 -6.80 22.47 -27.98
N SER A 339 -7.03 21.60 -26.99
CA SER A 339 -6.35 21.67 -25.69
C SER A 339 -4.88 21.26 -25.76
N LEU A 340 -4.47 20.61 -26.85
CA LEU A 340 -3.08 20.26 -27.15
C LEU A 340 -2.26 21.47 -27.65
N GLY A 341 -2.93 22.56 -28.00
CA GLY A 341 -2.25 23.81 -28.37
C GLY A 341 -1.70 24.55 -27.15
N PHE A 342 -0.72 25.41 -27.39
CA PHE A 342 -0.11 26.24 -26.35
C PHE A 342 -1.12 27.17 -25.68
N GLN A 343 -1.05 27.26 -24.33
CA GLN A 343 -1.95 28.05 -23.50
C GLN A 343 -1.17 29.15 -22.76
N LEU A 344 -1.73 30.36 -22.73
CA LEU A 344 -1.14 31.49 -22.02
C LEU A 344 -1.95 31.77 -20.74
N SER A 345 -1.25 31.84 -19.61
CA SER A 345 -1.85 32.21 -18.32
C SER A 345 -0.82 32.90 -17.42
N ARG A 346 -1.32 33.69 -16.47
CA ARG A 346 -0.60 34.13 -15.28
C ARG A 346 -1.63 34.35 -14.17
N TRP A 347 -1.19 34.25 -12.93
CA TRP A 347 -1.96 34.84 -11.84
C TRP A 347 -1.77 36.36 -11.83
N ASP A 348 -2.88 37.07 -11.63
CA ASP A 348 -2.99 38.52 -11.53
C ASP A 348 -2.47 39.30 -12.75
N TYR A 349 -3.36 39.49 -13.72
CA TYR A 349 -3.13 40.44 -14.82
C TYR A 349 -3.45 41.89 -14.42
N GLY A 350 -4.07 42.14 -13.27
CA GLY A 350 -4.52 43.46 -12.80
C GLY A 350 -5.74 44.05 -13.53
N SER A 351 -5.94 43.82 -14.84
CA SER A 351 -7.12 44.30 -15.57
C SER A 351 -7.37 43.59 -16.91
N LEU A 352 -8.60 43.72 -17.45
CA LEU A 352 -8.94 43.26 -18.80
C LEU A 352 -8.11 43.97 -19.90
N ALA A 353 -7.73 45.23 -19.68
CA ALA A 353 -6.90 45.97 -20.63
C ALA A 353 -5.52 45.32 -20.79
N GLU A 354 -4.89 44.91 -19.68
CA GLU A 354 -3.63 44.18 -19.70
C GLU A 354 -3.78 42.79 -20.34
N VAL A 355 -4.87 42.06 -20.08
CA VAL A 355 -5.16 40.80 -20.77
C VAL A 355 -5.22 41.01 -22.29
N LYS A 356 -5.97 42.01 -22.77
CA LYS A 356 -6.08 42.33 -24.21
C LYS A 356 -4.71 42.67 -24.83
N LYS A 357 -3.90 43.47 -24.13
CA LYS A 357 -2.55 43.84 -24.55
C LYS A 357 -1.64 42.62 -24.69
N VAL A 358 -1.69 41.69 -23.72
CA VAL A 358 -0.93 40.43 -23.77
C VAL A 358 -1.41 39.53 -24.92
N VAL A 359 -2.73 39.38 -25.12
CA VAL A 359 -3.30 38.60 -26.23
C VAL A 359 -2.83 39.17 -27.59
N GLU A 360 -2.89 40.49 -27.75
CA GLU A 360 -2.61 41.15 -29.03
C GLU A 360 -1.12 41.13 -29.39
N ARG A 361 -0.22 41.43 -28.44
CA ARG A 361 1.22 41.36 -28.72
C ARG A 361 1.69 39.96 -29.14
N ASN A 362 1.11 38.89 -28.57
CA ASN A 362 1.44 37.52 -28.95
C ASN A 362 0.89 37.16 -30.35
N ARG A 363 -0.28 37.70 -30.73
CA ARG A 363 -0.81 37.57 -32.11
C ARG A 363 0.07 38.27 -33.12
N GLN A 364 0.49 39.50 -32.82
CA GLN A 364 1.38 40.28 -33.68
C GLN A 364 2.74 39.60 -33.87
N ALA A 365 3.23 38.90 -32.84
CA ALA A 365 4.43 38.07 -32.91
C ALA A 365 4.23 36.75 -33.70
N GLY A 366 3.02 36.43 -34.14
CA GLY A 366 2.72 35.19 -34.88
C GLY A 366 2.82 33.92 -34.03
N LEU A 367 2.74 34.01 -32.70
CA LEU A 367 2.84 32.85 -31.82
C LEU A 367 1.60 31.95 -31.96
N PRO A 368 1.77 30.64 -32.23
CA PRO A 368 0.67 29.69 -32.19
C PRO A 368 0.22 29.48 -30.74
N TYR A 369 -0.96 30.00 -30.39
CA TYR A 369 -1.61 29.72 -29.11
C TYR A 369 -3.12 29.53 -29.30
N VAL A 370 -3.73 28.77 -28.40
CA VAL A 370 -5.18 28.54 -28.44
C VAL A 370 -5.87 29.85 -28.11
N SER A 371 -6.36 30.55 -29.14
CA SER A 371 -7.09 31.80 -29.00
C SER A 371 -8.59 31.54 -28.90
N ALA A 372 -9.26 32.22 -27.96
CA ALA A 372 -10.71 32.14 -27.72
C ALA A 372 -11.62 32.49 -28.94
N ARG A 373 -11.06 32.82 -30.11
CA ARG A 373 -11.84 33.20 -31.32
C ARG A 373 -12.79 32.10 -31.82
N ASN A 374 -12.59 30.83 -31.47
CA ASN A 374 -13.43 29.74 -31.99
C ASN A 374 -14.46 29.15 -31.01
N LYS A 375 -14.58 29.63 -29.76
CA LYS A 375 -15.66 29.24 -28.86
C LYS A 375 -15.99 30.35 -27.88
N SER A 376 -17.27 30.70 -27.78
CA SER A 376 -17.90 31.67 -26.87
C SER A 376 -17.76 31.33 -25.36
N ARG A 377 -16.81 30.47 -24.95
CA ARG A 377 -16.67 29.97 -23.58
C ARG A 377 -15.24 29.71 -23.08
N LEU A 378 -14.19 30.04 -23.82
CA LEU A 378 -12.84 30.05 -23.26
C LEU A 378 -12.53 31.43 -22.70
N LEU A 379 -13.08 31.69 -21.51
CA LEU A 379 -12.50 32.69 -20.60
C LEU A 379 -11.04 32.31 -20.38
N ALA A 380 -10.17 33.32 -20.42
CA ALA A 380 -8.82 33.23 -19.89
C ALA A 380 -8.85 32.40 -18.61
N LEU A 381 -8.16 31.25 -18.63
CA LEU A 381 -7.99 30.47 -17.43
C LEU A 381 -7.27 31.36 -16.40
N VAL A 382 -8.02 31.63 -15.32
CA VAL A 382 -7.68 32.36 -14.10
C VAL A 382 -7.91 33.88 -14.12
N TYR A 383 -9.18 34.28 -14.06
CA TYR A 383 -9.57 35.38 -13.14
C TYR A 383 -9.83 34.74 -11.77
N LYS A 384 -8.85 34.80 -10.87
CA LYS A 384 -9.11 34.69 -9.43
C LYS A 384 -9.02 36.13 -8.92
N THR A 385 -10.18 36.77 -8.77
CA THR A 385 -10.33 38.00 -7.97
C THR A 385 -10.04 37.72 -6.52
#